data_AF-A0A5C8T0C2-F1
#
_entry.id   AF-A0A5C8T0C2-F1
#
_cell.length_a   1.000
_cell.length_b   1.000
_cell.length_c   1.000
_cell.angle_alpha   90.00
_cell.angle_beta   90.00
_cell.angle_gamma   90.00
#
_symmetry.space_group_name_H-M   'P 1'
#
loop_
_entity.id
_entity.type
_entity.pdbx_description
1 polymer ?
#
loop_
_entity_poly.entity_id
_entity_poly.type
_entity_poly.pdbx_seq_one_letter_code
_entity_poly.pdbx_strand_id
1 'polypeptide(L)' 'MPEAAPLGCLAVVGLGLIGSSIARGARRYGLAERVVAIDADEAVRARVLDLGIADAVTGDAAAGAAQADLVILC' A
#
# COMPACT_ATOMS: atom_id res chain seq x y z
N MET A 1 -7.29 24.43 5.92
CA MET A 1 -5.93 23.94 5.64
C MET A 1 -5.84 23.76 4.14
N PRO A 2 -4.76 24.15 3.45
CA PRO A 2 -4.66 23.89 2.03
C PRO A 2 -4.73 22.37 1.82
N GLU A 3 -5.61 21.93 0.93
CA GLU A 3 -5.79 20.51 0.61
C GLU A 3 -4.58 20.09 -0.21
N ALA A 4 -3.64 19.37 0.42
CA ALA A 4 -2.48 18.85 -0.28
C ALA A 4 -2.95 17.82 -1.31
N ALA A 5 -2.38 17.87 -2.52
CA ALA A 5 -2.64 16.86 -3.53
C ALA A 5 -2.29 15.45 -3.00
N PRO A 6 -3.04 14.42 -3.39
CA PRO A 6 -2.73 13.05 -3.01
C PRO A 6 -1.36 12.62 -3.53
N LEU A 7 -0.75 11.64 -2.86
CA LEU A 7 0.42 10.94 -3.42
C LEU A 7 0.03 10.25 -4.73
N GLY A 8 0.91 10.22 -5.71
CA GLY A 8 0.67 9.41 -6.91
C GLY A 8 0.70 7.92 -6.56
N CYS A 9 1.74 7.47 -5.88
CA CYS A 9 1.91 6.07 -5.50
C CYS A 9 2.44 5.91 -4.07
N LEU A 10 1.68 5.19 -3.23
CA LEU A 10 2.08 4.75 -1.90
C LEU A 10 2.44 3.26 -1.94
N ALA A 11 3.66 2.92 -1.53
CA ALA A 11 4.05 1.54 -1.26
C ALA A 11 4.03 1.25 0.24
N VAL A 12 3.39 0.16 0.64
CA VAL A 12 3.37 -0.34 2.02
C VAL A 12 4.05 -1.71 2.05
N VAL A 13 5.16 -1.80 2.78
CA VAL A 13 5.90 -3.05 3.01
C VAL A 13 5.52 -3.60 4.38
N GLY A 14 4.97 -4.81 4.42
CA GLY A 14 4.40 -5.44 5.60
C GLY A 14 2.92 -5.14 5.76
N LEU A 15 2.04 -6.10 5.45
CA LEU A 15 0.58 -5.96 5.45
C LEU A 15 -0.09 -6.70 6.61
N GLY A 16 0.54 -6.62 7.79
CA GLY A 16 -0.06 -6.99 9.07
C GLY A 16 -1.13 -5.99 9.53
N LEU A 17 -1.29 -5.83 10.85
CA LEU A 17 -2.31 -4.96 11.42
C LEU A 17 -2.11 -3.48 11.04
N ILE A 18 -0.88 -2.97 11.18
CA ILE A 18 -0.56 -1.56 10.95
C ILE A 18 -0.55 -1.24 9.46
N GLY A 19 0.24 -1.96 8.65
CA GLY A 19 0.32 -1.70 7.21
C GLY A 19 -1.04 -1.83 6.51
N SER A 20 -1.85 -2.82 6.86
CA SER A 20 -3.20 -2.94 6.28
C SER A 20 -4.14 -1.81 6.73
N SER A 21 -3.97 -1.27 7.94
CA SER A 21 -4.74 -0.12 8.42
C SER A 21 -4.34 1.16 7.70
N ILE A 22 -3.05 1.33 7.41
CA ILE A 22 -2.52 2.44 6.61
C ILE A 22 -3.06 2.34 5.17
N ALA A 23 -2.98 1.18 4.52
CA ALA A 23 -3.50 0.99 3.16
C ALA A 23 -5.00 1.31 3.07
N ARG A 24 -5.81 0.83 4.04
CA ARG A 24 -7.24 1.17 4.13
C ARG A 24 -7.46 2.66 4.37
N GLY A 25 -6.67 3.29 5.25
CA GLY A 25 -6.72 4.72 5.51
C GLY A 25 -6.41 5.54 4.27
N ALA A 26 -5.34 5.21 3.56
CA ALA A 26 -4.93 5.89 2.34
C ALA A 26 -6.04 5.88 1.28
N ARG A 27 -6.70 4.73 1.08
CA ARG A 27 -7.87 4.62 0.19
C ARG A 27 -9.07 5.40 0.71
N ARG A 28 -9.41 5.23 1.99
CA ARG A 28 -10.60 5.85 2.60
C ARG A 28 -10.55 7.38 2.54
N TYR A 29 -9.38 7.95 2.75
CA TYR A 29 -9.18 9.40 2.82
C TYR A 29 -8.64 9.98 1.52
N GLY A 30 -8.51 9.18 0.46
CA GLY A 30 -8.01 9.63 -0.84
C GLY A 30 -6.60 10.21 -0.77
N LEU A 31 -5.72 9.65 0.05
CA LEU A 31 -4.36 10.17 0.28
C LEU A 31 -3.35 9.69 -0.77
N ALA A 32 -3.71 8.68 -1.57
CA ALA A 32 -2.90 8.16 -2.65
C ALA A 32 -3.78 7.76 -3.83
N GLU A 33 -3.35 8.07 -5.06
CA GLU A 33 -3.99 7.62 -6.29
C GLU A 33 -3.81 6.11 -6.50
N ARG A 34 -2.66 5.58 -6.06
CA ARG A 34 -2.32 4.16 -6.13
C ARG A 34 -1.71 3.66 -4.82
N VAL A 35 -2.15 2.49 -4.38
CA VAL A 35 -1.56 1.76 -3.25
C VAL A 35 -0.96 0.44 -3.72
N VAL A 36 0.34 0.24 -3.50
CA VAL A 36 1.06 -1.01 -3.73
C VAL A 36 1.32 -1.70 -2.40
N ALA A 37 0.79 -2.91 -2.23
CA ALA A 37 1.05 -3.75 -1.08
C ALA A 37 2.21 -4.71 -1.36
N ILE A 38 3.17 -4.75 -0.44
CA ILE A 38 4.36 -5.58 -0.52
C ILE A 38 4.43 -6.43 0.74
N ASP A 39 4.42 -7.75 0.60
CA ASP A 39 4.60 -8.64 1.75
C ASP A 39 5.37 -9.89 1.33
N ALA A 40 6.24 -10.38 2.23
CA ALA A 40 7.01 -11.60 1.99
C ALA A 40 6.13 -12.85 2.03
N ASP A 41 5.06 -12.85 2.84
CA ASP A 41 4.17 -13.99 3.00
C ASP A 41 3.10 -14.01 1.89
N GLU A 42 3.05 -15.12 1.15
CA GLU A 42 2.05 -15.35 0.09
C GLU A 42 0.61 -15.35 0.61
N ALA A 43 0.39 -15.89 1.81
CA ALA A 43 -0.94 -15.92 2.42
C ALA A 43 -1.43 -14.50 2.75
N VAL A 44 -0.53 -13.60 3.19
CA VAL A 44 -0.86 -12.20 3.42
C VAL A 44 -1.18 -11.51 2.10
N ARG A 45 -0.40 -11.74 1.03
CA ARG A 45 -0.66 -11.19 -0.30
C ARG A 45 -2.03 -11.63 -0.84
N ALA A 46 -2.35 -12.92 -0.76
CA ALA A 46 -3.65 -13.45 -1.15
C ALA A 46 -4.77 -12.78 -0.36
N ARG A 47 -4.59 -12.61 0.96
CA ARG A 47 -5.58 -11.96 1.81
C ARG A 47 -5.79 -10.47 1.45
N VAL A 48 -4.72 -9.76 1.09
CA VAL A 48 -4.80 -8.36 0.64
C VAL A 48 -5.60 -8.24 -0.66
N LEU A 49 -5.40 -9.16 -1.60
CA LEU A 49 -6.17 -9.24 -2.85
C LEU A 49 -7.66 -9.49 -2.56
N ASP A 50 -7.98 -10.48 -1.72
CA ASP A 50 -9.37 -10.82 -1.35
C ASP A 50 -10.10 -9.64 -0.69
N LEU A 51 -9.39 -8.84 0.10
CA LEU A 51 -9.94 -7.68 0.80
C LEU A 51 -10.05 -6.43 -0.08
N GLY A 52 -9.38 -6.41 -1.24
CA GLY A 52 -9.40 -5.26 -2.15
C GLY A 52 -8.82 -3.97 -1.56
N ILE A 53 -7.80 -4.08 -0.68
CA ILE A 53 -7.24 -2.93 0.04
C ILE A 53 -5.97 -2.32 -0.61
N ALA A 54 -5.57 -2.82 -1.78
CA ALA A 54 -4.47 -2.29 -2.58
C ALA A 54 -4.76 -2.47 -4.08
N ASP A 55 -4.16 -1.63 -4.92
CA ASP A 55 -4.32 -1.66 -6.37
C ASP A 55 -3.33 -2.61 -7.04
N ALA A 56 -2.21 -2.91 -6.37
CA ALA A 56 -1.25 -3.93 -6.76
C ALA A 56 -0.69 -4.63 -5.52
N VAL A 57 -0.33 -5.90 -5.69
CA VAL A 57 0.26 -6.73 -4.61
C VAL A 57 1.47 -7.48 -5.16
N THR A 58 2.58 -7.47 -4.45
CA THR A 58 3.82 -8.15 -4.89
C THR A 58 4.63 -8.68 -3.70
N GLY A 59 5.44 -9.72 -3.94
CA GLY A 59 6.47 -10.18 -2.99
C GLY A 59 7.85 -9.56 -3.24
N ASP A 60 8.02 -8.83 -4.35
CA ASP A 60 9.25 -8.13 -4.70
C ASP A 60 9.18 -6.68 -4.21
N ALA A 61 9.93 -6.39 -3.14
CA ALA A 61 9.98 -5.06 -2.56
C ALA A 61 10.62 -4.02 -3.47
N ALA A 62 11.64 -4.39 -4.25
CA ALA A 62 12.31 -3.46 -5.15
C ALA A 62 11.38 -3.07 -6.30
N ALA A 63 10.71 -4.04 -6.92
CA ALA A 63 9.73 -3.78 -7.96
C ALA A 63 8.52 -2.99 -7.43
N GLY A 64 8.02 -3.34 -6.23
CA GLY A 64 6.88 -2.67 -5.62
C GLY A 64 7.14 -1.22 -5.22
N ALA A 65 8.35 -0.89 -4.79
CA ALA A 65 8.73 0.46 -4.40
C ALA A 65 9.22 1.33 -5.57
N ALA A 66 9.45 0.76 -6.75
CA ALA A 66 10.13 1.42 -7.86
C ALA A 66 9.46 2.73 -8.34
N GLN A 67 8.15 2.88 -8.15
CA GLN A 67 7.37 4.05 -8.56
C GLN A 67 6.71 4.77 -7.38
N ALA A 68 7.11 4.45 -6.14
CA ALA A 68 6.47 5.01 -4.96
C ALA A 68 7.01 6.42 -4.65
N ASP A 69 6.11 7.37 -4.42
CA ASP A 69 6.45 8.69 -3.87
C ASP A 69 6.75 8.60 -2.36
N LEU A 70 6.15 7.59 -1.71
CA LEU A 70 6.34 7.26 -0.30
C LEU A 70 6.36 5.74 -0.11
N VAL A 71 7.35 5.26 0.64
CA VAL A 71 7.43 3.88 1.12
C VAL A 71 7.26 3.88 2.64
N ILE A 72 6.33 3.07 3.14
CA ILE A 72 6.15 2.84 4.57
C ILE A 72 6.54 1.39 4.87
N LEU A 73 7.49 1.20 5.78
CA LEU A 73 7.91 -0.10 6.27
C LEU A 73 7.25 -0.36 7.63
N CYS A 74 6.57 -1.50 7.78
CA CYS A 74 5.79 -1.88 8.95
C CYS A 74 6.11 -3.30 9.43
#